data_AF-A0A5Q0EGU5-F1
#
_entry.id   AF-A0A5Q0EGU5-F1
#
_cell.length_a   1.000
_cell.length_b   1.000
_cell.length_c   1.000
_cell.angle_alpha   90.00
_cell.angle_beta   90.00
_cell.angle_gamma   90.00
#
_symmetry.space_group_name_H-M   'P 1'
#
loop_
_entity.id
_entity.type
_entity.pdbx_description
1 polymer ?
#
loop_
_entity_poly.entity_id
_entity_poly.type
_entity_poly.pdbx_seq_one_letter_code
_entity_poly.pdbx_strand_id
1 'polypeptide(L)'
;MIEAILLFGLLALVFGLLLGYAAIRFRVEGDPIVDKIDALLPQTQCGQCGYPGCKPYAEAIAAGEAEINQCAPGGEVTIIALADLLGREPPAANPEVVEKPPAVAFIDEQTCIGCTLCLQACPVDAILGSAKHMHTIIAKECTGCELCLPPCPVDCIKMIPIGGDIPHWNWPDPNRSPAALPSPAVKTEEAKP
;
A
#
# COMPACT_ATOMS: atom_id res chain seq x y z
N MET A 1 24.11 -50.35 -13.55
CA MET A 1 24.08 -48.87 -13.71
C MET A 1 22.83 -48.40 -14.43
N ILE A 2 22.52 -48.88 -15.65
CA ILE A 2 21.34 -48.44 -16.41
C ILE A 2 20.01 -48.77 -15.71
N GLU A 3 19.90 -49.98 -15.15
CA GLU A 3 18.74 -50.42 -14.34
C GLU A 3 18.36 -49.43 -13.22
N ALA A 4 19.35 -48.99 -12.44
CA ALA A 4 19.12 -48.03 -11.35
C ALA A 4 18.62 -46.68 -11.88
N ILE A 5 19.19 -46.20 -13.00
CA ILE A 5 18.80 -44.94 -13.63
C ILE A 5 17.34 -45.01 -14.12
N LEU A 6 16.95 -46.13 -14.74
CA LEU A 6 15.57 -46.33 -15.22
C LEU A 6 14.57 -46.40 -14.05
N LEU A 7 14.92 -47.10 -12.97
CA LEU A 7 14.07 -47.24 -11.81
C LEU A 7 13.83 -45.89 -11.11
N PHE A 8 14.90 -45.11 -10.90
CA PHE A 8 14.77 -43.77 -10.32
C PHE A 8 14.04 -42.79 -11.24
N GLY A 9 14.27 -42.86 -12.56
CA GLY A 9 13.58 -42.02 -13.54
C GLY A 9 12.07 -42.28 -13.60
N LEU A 10 11.67 -43.55 -13.59
CA LEU A 10 10.25 -43.94 -13.56
C LEU A 10 9.58 -43.48 -12.26
N LEU A 11 10.24 -43.71 -11.12
CA LEU A 11 9.73 -43.31 -9.80
C LEU A 11 9.51 -41.78 -9.74
N ALA A 12 10.48 -41.00 -10.22
CA ALA A 12 10.39 -39.55 -10.28
C ALA A 12 9.23 -39.08 -11.18
N LEU A 13 9.04 -39.72 -12.34
CA LEU A 13 7.95 -39.39 -13.25
C LEU A 13 6.58 -39.70 -12.64
N VAL A 14 6.44 -40.85 -11.98
CA VAL A 14 5.20 -41.25 -11.30
C VAL A 14 4.87 -40.29 -10.15
N PHE A 15 5.82 -40.01 -9.26
CA PHE A 15 5.58 -39.07 -8.16
C PHE A 15 5.35 -37.65 -8.67
N GLY A 16 6.07 -37.21 -9.70
CA GLY A 16 5.86 -35.90 -10.31
C GLY A 16 4.46 -35.74 -10.91
N LEU A 17 3.99 -36.74 -11.65
CA LEU A 17 2.62 -36.75 -12.19
C LEU A 17 1.57 -36.81 -11.09
N LEU A 18 1.79 -37.62 -10.06
CA LEU A 18 0.85 -37.78 -8.95
C LEU A 18 0.72 -36.48 -8.14
N LEU A 19 1.85 -35.87 -7.77
CA LEU A 19 1.88 -34.59 -7.05
C LEU A 19 1.35 -33.44 -7.92
N GLY A 20 1.69 -33.41 -9.22
CA GLY A 20 1.15 -32.43 -10.15
C GLY A 20 -0.36 -32.53 -10.33
N TYR A 21 -0.89 -33.76 -10.48
CA TYR A 21 -2.33 -34.01 -10.54
C TYR A 21 -3.03 -33.60 -9.25
N ALA A 22 -2.46 -33.96 -8.09
CA ALA A 22 -3.01 -33.57 -6.80
C ALA A 22 -3.05 -32.04 -6.63
N ALA A 23 -1.99 -31.32 -7.01
CA ALA A 23 -1.92 -29.86 -6.89
C ALA A 23 -2.95 -29.13 -7.77
N ILE A 24 -3.30 -29.67 -8.93
CA ILE A 24 -4.34 -29.09 -9.80
C ILE A 24 -5.73 -29.47 -9.31
N ARG A 25 -5.93 -30.74 -8.95
CA ARG A 25 -7.25 -31.27 -8.59
C ARG A 25 -7.76 -30.79 -7.23
N PHE A 26 -6.83 -30.52 -6.30
CA PHE A 26 -7.14 -30.06 -4.94
C PHE A 26 -6.78 -28.58 -4.72
N ARG A 27 -6.67 -27.79 -5.80
CA ARG A 27 -6.54 -26.33 -5.66
C ARG A 27 -7.81 -25.79 -5.01
N VAL A 28 -7.69 -25.32 -3.78
CA VAL A 28 -8.77 -24.60 -3.09
C VAL A 28 -8.84 -23.21 -3.70
N GLU A 29 -9.93 -22.91 -4.41
CA GLU A 29 -10.27 -21.55 -4.82
C GLU A 29 -10.59 -20.76 -3.53
N GLY A 30 -10.02 -19.56 -3.40
CA GLY A 30 -10.19 -18.71 -2.21
C GLY A 30 -11.66 -18.37 -1.96
N ASP A 31 -11.96 -17.82 -0.77
CA ASP A 31 -13.30 -17.31 -0.50
C ASP A 31 -13.63 -16.17 -1.47
N PRO A 32 -14.67 -16.31 -2.32
CA PRO A 32 -15.00 -15.32 -3.33
C PRO A 32 -15.41 -13.96 -2.73
N ILE A 33 -15.71 -13.87 -1.43
CA ILE A 33 -15.96 -12.61 -0.74
C ILE A 33 -14.65 -11.89 -0.42
N VAL A 34 -13.65 -12.62 0.07
CA VAL A 34 -12.32 -12.05 0.40
C VAL A 34 -11.71 -11.41 -0.82
N ASP A 35 -11.73 -12.09 -1.97
CA ASP A 35 -11.16 -11.56 -3.22
C ASP A 35 -11.89 -10.28 -3.69
N LYS A 36 -13.20 -10.17 -3.44
CA LYS A 36 -13.98 -8.96 -3.75
C LYS A 36 -13.64 -7.80 -2.81
N ILE A 37 -13.48 -8.09 -1.52
CA ILE A 37 -13.08 -7.07 -0.54
C ILE A 37 -11.67 -6.58 -0.87
N ASP A 38 -10.74 -7.50 -1.12
CA ASP A 38 -9.35 -7.15 -1.49
C ASP A 38 -9.33 -6.26 -2.73
N ALA A 39 -10.12 -6.57 -3.77
CA ALA A 39 -10.22 -5.75 -4.97
C ALA A 39 -10.76 -4.31 -4.72
N LEU A 40 -11.49 -4.07 -3.63
CA LEU A 40 -11.98 -2.73 -3.25
C LEU A 40 -10.99 -1.94 -2.39
N LEU A 41 -10.02 -2.62 -1.78
CA LEU A 41 -8.97 -1.97 -0.99
C LEU A 41 -7.98 -1.24 -1.91
N PRO A 42 -7.28 -0.20 -1.42
CA PRO A 42 -6.38 0.61 -2.23
C PRO A 42 -5.09 -0.09 -2.66
N GLN A 43 -4.89 -1.37 -2.29
CA GLN A 43 -3.74 -2.20 -2.67
C GLN A 43 -2.36 -1.60 -2.34
N THR A 44 -2.28 -0.72 -1.34
CA THR A 44 -1.03 -0.05 -0.95
C THR A 44 -0.12 -0.90 -0.06
N GLN A 45 -0.64 -1.99 0.51
CA GLN A 45 0.08 -2.91 1.41
C GLN A 45 0.81 -2.17 2.56
N CYS A 46 0.29 -1.03 3.02
CA CYS A 46 0.99 -0.13 3.94
C CYS A 46 0.94 -0.56 5.43
N GLY A 47 0.01 -1.44 5.79
CA GLY A 47 -0.17 -1.95 7.15
C GLY A 47 -0.62 -0.95 8.21
N GLN A 48 -1.05 0.25 7.82
CA GLN A 48 -1.55 1.28 8.75
C GLN A 48 -2.84 0.86 9.48
N CYS A 49 -3.60 -0.09 8.92
CA CYS A 49 -4.77 -0.69 9.56
C CYS A 49 -4.45 -1.78 10.60
N GLY A 50 -3.17 -2.05 10.88
CA GLY A 50 -2.74 -3.08 11.83
C GLY A 50 -2.60 -4.49 11.25
N TYR A 51 -2.93 -4.68 9.97
CA TYR A 51 -2.75 -5.93 9.23
C TYR A 51 -1.52 -5.86 8.32
N PRO A 52 -0.83 -6.98 8.04
CA PRO A 52 0.41 -6.96 7.24
C PRO A 52 0.18 -6.67 5.74
N GLY A 53 -1.08 -6.54 5.30
CA GLY A 53 -1.42 -6.22 3.92
C GLY A 53 -2.94 -6.10 3.71
N CYS A 54 -3.34 -5.78 2.48
CA CYS A 54 -4.75 -5.64 2.09
C CYS A 54 -5.49 -6.97 2.17
N LYS A 55 -4.90 -8.07 1.70
CA LYS A 55 -5.57 -9.38 1.70
C LYS A 55 -5.85 -9.93 3.12
N PRO A 56 -4.90 -9.92 4.08
CA PRO A 56 -5.19 -10.32 5.45
C PRO A 56 -6.24 -9.43 6.13
N TYR A 57 -6.28 -8.14 5.79
CA TYR A 57 -7.35 -7.26 6.25
C TYR A 57 -8.70 -7.65 5.63
N ALA A 58 -8.73 -7.98 4.34
CA ALA A 58 -9.92 -8.47 3.65
C ALA A 58 -10.46 -9.77 4.24
N GLU A 59 -9.57 -10.71 4.61
CA GLU A 59 -9.91 -11.95 5.31
C GLU A 59 -10.53 -11.66 6.68
N ALA A 60 -9.96 -10.74 7.46
CA ALA A 60 -10.50 -10.34 8.75
C ALA A 60 -11.86 -9.63 8.64
N ILE A 61 -12.06 -8.80 7.61
CA ILE A 61 -13.37 -8.19 7.32
C ILE A 61 -14.40 -9.28 6.97
N ALA A 62 -14.05 -10.23 6.10
CA ALA A 62 -14.93 -11.32 5.69
C ALA A 62 -15.31 -12.22 6.89
N ALA A 63 -14.35 -12.47 7.80
CA ALA A 63 -14.57 -13.22 9.04
C ALA A 63 -15.38 -12.44 10.08
N GLY A 64 -15.53 -11.11 9.93
CA GLY A 64 -16.18 -10.24 10.91
C GLY A 64 -15.32 -9.93 12.13
N GLU A 65 -14.01 -10.11 12.03
CA GLU A 65 -13.03 -9.83 13.09
C GLU A 65 -12.51 -8.38 13.02
N ALA A 66 -12.65 -7.71 11.86
CA ALA A 66 -12.21 -6.34 11.62
C ALA A 66 -13.34 -5.43 11.16
N GLU A 67 -13.25 -4.14 11.52
CA GLU A 67 -14.15 -3.09 11.04
C GLU A 67 -13.67 -2.53 9.69
N ILE A 68 -14.61 -2.05 8.87
CA ILE A 68 -14.34 -1.55 7.51
C ILE A 68 -13.75 -0.13 7.45
N ASN A 69 -13.72 0.58 8.58
CA ASN A 69 -13.27 1.98 8.71
C ASN A 69 -11.84 2.14 9.22
N GLN A 70 -11.01 1.10 9.10
CA GLN A 70 -9.62 1.10 9.60
C GLN A 70 -8.59 1.49 8.52
N CYS A 71 -9.01 1.57 7.25
CA CYS A 71 -8.13 1.87 6.13
C CYS A 71 -7.98 3.39 5.91
N ALA A 72 -6.99 4.02 6.54
CA ALA A 72 -6.67 5.44 6.34
C ALA A 72 -6.50 5.86 4.85
N PRO A 73 -5.75 5.13 4.00
CA PRO A 73 -5.55 5.55 2.60
C PRO A 73 -6.78 5.34 1.71
N GLY A 74 -7.71 4.45 2.09
CA GLY A 74 -8.95 4.24 1.35
C GLY A 74 -10.00 5.30 1.65
N GLY A 75 -9.98 5.85 2.87
CA GLY A 75 -10.90 6.87 3.34
C GLY A 75 -12.36 6.45 3.21
N GLU A 76 -13.25 7.44 3.16
CA GLU A 76 -14.70 7.24 3.12
C GLU A 76 -15.19 6.48 1.88
N VAL A 77 -14.55 6.69 0.72
CA VAL A 77 -14.93 6.03 -0.54
C VAL A 77 -14.81 4.51 -0.42
N THR A 78 -13.71 4.04 0.16
CA THR A 78 -13.51 2.60 0.42
C THR A 78 -14.51 2.08 1.46
N ILE A 79 -14.81 2.85 2.51
CA ILE A 79 -15.79 2.45 3.54
C ILE A 79 -17.17 2.22 2.92
N ILE A 80 -17.65 3.15 2.08
CA ILE A 80 -18.96 3.04 1.43
C ILE A 80 -18.98 1.83 0.49
N ALA A 81 -17.95 1.66 -0.34
CA ALA A 81 -17.89 0.53 -1.26
C ALA A 81 -17.89 -0.84 -0.55
N LEU A 82 -17.19 -0.92 0.60
CA LEU A 82 -17.17 -2.12 1.44
C LEU A 82 -18.53 -2.35 2.13
N ALA A 83 -19.16 -1.29 2.61
CA ALA A 83 -20.49 -1.34 3.24
C ALA A 83 -21.55 -1.85 2.24
N ASP A 84 -21.54 -1.35 1.01
CA ASP A 84 -22.42 -1.79 -0.08
C ASP A 84 -22.20 -3.26 -0.43
N LEU A 85 -20.94 -3.71 -0.52
CA LEU A 85 -20.62 -5.10 -0.82
C LEU A 85 -21.07 -6.07 0.28
N LEU A 86 -20.94 -5.66 1.55
CA LEU A 86 -21.26 -6.49 2.72
C LEU A 86 -22.73 -6.35 3.16
N GLY A 87 -23.49 -5.43 2.57
CA GLY A 87 -24.87 -5.14 2.93
C GLY A 87 -25.01 -4.59 4.36
N ARG A 88 -24.07 -3.73 4.79
CA ARG A 88 -24.04 -3.12 6.12
C ARG A 88 -24.15 -1.61 6.02
N GLU A 89 -24.62 -0.94 7.07
CA GLU A 89 -24.59 0.52 7.15
C GLU A 89 -23.14 1.01 7.27
N PRO A 90 -22.70 2.02 6.51
CA PRO A 90 -21.34 2.53 6.60
C PRO A 90 -21.10 3.17 7.96
N PRO A 91 -20.16 2.64 8.78
CA PRO A 91 -19.79 3.29 10.02
C PRO A 91 -19.09 4.61 9.72
N ALA A 92 -19.20 5.57 10.65
CA ALA A 92 -18.42 6.80 10.57
C ALA A 92 -16.91 6.48 10.53
N ALA A 93 -16.15 7.34 9.87
CA ALA A 93 -14.68 7.25 9.86
C ALA A 93 -14.17 7.14 11.30
N ASN A 94 -13.27 6.19 11.54
CA ASN A 94 -12.75 5.95 12.88
C ASN A 94 -11.93 7.18 13.32
N PRO A 95 -12.29 7.89 14.41
CA PRO A 95 -11.57 9.07 14.86
C PRO A 95 -10.13 8.78 15.31
N GLU A 96 -9.80 7.52 15.64
CA GLU A 96 -8.44 7.09 15.95
C GLU A 96 -7.57 6.95 14.68
N VAL A 97 -8.20 6.78 13.52
CA VAL A 97 -7.54 6.67 12.22
C VAL A 97 -7.50 8.05 11.58
N VAL A 98 -6.39 8.77 11.81
CA VAL A 98 -6.21 10.13 11.29
C VAL A 98 -5.93 10.07 9.79
N GLU A 99 -6.89 10.48 8.98
CA GLU A 99 -6.67 10.73 7.55
C GLU A 99 -5.67 11.88 7.38
N LYS A 100 -4.47 11.55 6.94
CA LYS A 100 -3.40 12.52 6.66
C LYS A 100 -3.59 13.09 5.25
N PRO A 101 -3.32 14.38 5.01
CA PRO A 101 -3.27 14.90 3.65
C PRO A 101 -2.26 14.10 2.83
N PRO A 102 -2.54 13.87 1.54
CA PRO A 102 -1.64 13.13 0.69
C PRO A 102 -0.27 13.82 0.67
N ALA A 103 0.79 13.01 0.81
CA ALA A 103 2.15 13.50 0.93
C ALA A 103 3.09 12.58 0.16
N VAL A 104 4.15 13.17 -0.38
CA VAL A 104 5.21 12.46 -1.10
C VAL A 104 6.47 12.51 -0.25
N ALA A 105 7.15 11.37 -0.13
CA ALA A 105 8.44 11.31 0.52
C ALA A 105 9.51 11.99 -0.35
N PHE A 106 10.43 12.70 0.30
CA PHE A 106 11.56 13.40 -0.31
C PHE A 106 12.85 12.99 0.39
N ILE A 107 13.85 12.55 -0.37
CA ILE A 107 15.16 12.13 0.15
C ILE A 107 16.12 13.30 0.01
N ASP A 108 16.76 13.68 1.12
CA ASP A 108 17.86 14.65 1.12
C ASP A 108 19.14 14.02 0.57
N GLU A 109 19.51 14.43 -0.64
CA GLU A 109 20.65 13.92 -1.41
C GLU A 109 21.99 14.17 -0.71
N GLN A 110 22.11 15.21 0.12
CA GLN A 110 23.35 15.54 0.83
C GLN A 110 23.61 14.60 2.01
N THR A 111 22.55 14.01 2.56
CA THR A 111 22.59 13.18 3.76
C THR A 111 22.48 11.69 3.43
N CYS A 112 21.96 11.34 2.26
CA CYS A 112 21.78 9.95 1.83
C CYS A 112 23.12 9.22 1.64
N ILE A 113 23.36 8.18 2.45
CA ILE A 113 24.57 7.34 2.37
C ILE A 113 24.45 6.14 1.42
N GLY A 114 23.29 5.95 0.78
CA GLY A 114 23.07 4.84 -0.14
C GLY A 114 22.94 3.46 0.52
N CYS A 115 22.31 3.37 1.70
CA CYS A 115 22.18 2.12 2.47
C CYS A 115 21.18 1.09 1.91
N THR A 116 20.32 1.47 0.96
CA THR A 116 19.29 0.62 0.30
C THR A 116 18.17 0.08 1.19
N LEU A 117 18.16 0.38 2.50
CA LEU A 117 17.12 -0.11 3.42
C LEU A 117 15.73 0.46 3.10
N CYS A 118 15.66 1.72 2.67
CA CYS A 118 14.40 2.33 2.23
C CYS A 118 13.81 1.66 0.97
N LEU A 119 14.67 1.20 0.05
CA LEU A 119 14.26 0.49 -1.17
C LEU A 119 13.53 -0.81 -0.83
N GLN A 120 14.02 -1.57 0.15
CA GLN A 120 13.41 -2.83 0.59
C GLN A 120 12.08 -2.62 1.33
N ALA A 121 11.89 -1.45 1.92
CA ALA A 121 10.68 -1.13 2.67
C ALA A 121 9.57 -0.51 1.81
N CYS A 122 9.86 -0.11 0.56
CA CYS A 122 8.90 0.53 -0.31
C CYS A 122 8.00 -0.52 -1.00
N PRO A 123 6.69 -0.61 -0.69
CA PRO A 123 5.83 -1.64 -1.27
C PRO A 123 5.49 -1.41 -2.74
N VAL A 124 5.70 -0.19 -3.25
CA VAL A 124 5.35 0.24 -4.61
C VAL A 124 6.59 0.57 -5.46
N ASP A 125 7.79 0.25 -4.97
CA ASP A 125 9.06 0.49 -5.68
C ASP A 125 9.26 1.94 -6.22
N ALA A 126 8.72 2.94 -5.52
CA ALA A 126 8.83 4.36 -5.91
C ALA A 126 10.22 4.98 -5.70
N ILE A 127 11.18 4.24 -5.11
CA ILE A 127 12.53 4.73 -4.81
C ILE A 127 13.50 4.22 -5.89
N LEU A 128 14.26 5.13 -6.49
CA LEU A 128 15.33 4.81 -7.43
C LEU A 128 16.69 5.04 -6.79
N GLY A 129 17.62 4.10 -6.95
CA GLY A 129 19.00 4.23 -6.50
C GLY A 129 19.73 2.90 -6.51
N SER A 130 20.96 2.89 -6.00
CA SER A 130 21.76 1.68 -5.86
C SER A 130 22.65 1.75 -4.61
N ALA A 131 23.23 0.62 -4.22
CA ALA A 131 24.15 0.58 -3.08
C ALA A 131 25.26 1.62 -3.22
N LYS A 132 25.50 2.39 -2.15
CA LYS A 132 26.50 3.49 -2.10
C LYS A 132 26.25 4.66 -3.06
N HIS A 133 25.07 4.72 -3.66
CA HIS A 133 24.64 5.86 -4.47
C HIS A 133 23.43 6.54 -3.84
N MET A 134 23.24 7.82 -4.15
CA MET A 134 22.08 8.57 -3.67
C MET A 134 20.79 7.95 -4.20
N HIS A 135 19.78 7.91 -3.35
CA HIS A 135 18.44 7.47 -3.74
C HIS A 135 17.57 8.70 -3.98
N THR A 136 16.63 8.59 -4.91
CA THR A 136 15.62 9.61 -5.20
C THR A 136 14.23 8.96 -5.27
N ILE A 137 13.17 9.77 -5.14
CA ILE A 137 11.80 9.28 -5.14
C ILE A 137 11.10 9.73 -6.42
N ILE A 138 10.47 8.77 -7.10
CA ILE A 138 9.56 9.04 -8.20
C ILE A 138 8.23 9.49 -7.58
N ALA A 139 8.01 10.81 -7.52
CA ALA A 139 6.84 11.40 -6.86
C ALA A 139 5.50 10.83 -7.35
N LYS A 140 5.42 10.42 -8.62
CA LYS A 140 4.20 9.87 -9.24
C LYS A 140 3.80 8.49 -8.73
N GLU A 141 4.78 7.68 -8.32
CA GLU A 141 4.55 6.31 -7.83
C GLU A 141 4.50 6.27 -6.29
N CYS A 142 4.89 7.36 -5.62
CA CYS A 142 4.92 7.42 -4.18
C CYS A 142 3.49 7.54 -3.62
N THR A 143 3.07 6.53 -2.85
CA THR A 143 1.76 6.51 -2.18
C THR A 143 1.72 7.25 -0.84
N GLY A 144 2.86 7.72 -0.35
CA GLY A 144 2.93 8.41 0.94
C GLY A 144 2.75 7.50 2.16
N CYS A 145 3.02 6.20 2.04
CA CYS A 145 2.80 5.21 3.10
C CYS A 145 3.74 5.31 4.33
N GLU A 146 4.81 6.12 4.25
CA GLU A 146 5.78 6.39 5.33
C GLU A 146 6.63 5.20 5.80
N LEU A 147 6.48 4.01 5.19
CA LEU A 147 7.26 2.81 5.53
C LEU A 147 8.78 2.97 5.32
N CYS A 148 9.20 3.94 4.51
CA CYS A 148 10.61 4.22 4.25
C CYS A 148 11.31 5.03 5.36
N LEU A 149 10.56 5.69 6.28
CA LEU A 149 11.14 6.50 7.35
C LEU A 149 11.84 5.65 8.42
N PRO A 150 11.18 4.65 9.07
CA PRO A 150 11.80 3.86 10.13
C PRO A 150 13.11 3.12 9.76
N PRO A 151 13.27 2.55 8.55
CA PRO A 151 14.50 1.84 8.19
C PRO A 151 15.67 2.76 7.81
N CYS A 152 15.49 4.08 7.73
CA CYS A 152 16.55 5.00 7.34
C CYS A 152 17.51 5.30 8.52
N PRO A 153 18.78 4.87 8.49
CA PRO A 153 19.69 5.01 9.63
C PRO A 153 20.23 6.44 9.84
N VAL A 154 20.02 7.33 8.87
CA VAL A 154 20.49 8.72 8.87
C VAL A 154 19.33 9.72 8.82
N ASP A 155 18.09 9.25 8.93
CA ASP A 155 16.87 10.07 8.90
C ASP A 155 16.81 11.10 7.75
N CYS A 156 17.29 10.73 6.56
CA CYS A 156 17.37 11.63 5.40
C CYS A 156 16.05 11.81 4.63
N ILE A 157 14.94 11.21 5.07
CA ILE A 157 13.66 11.20 4.36
C ILE A 157 12.65 12.11 5.06
N LYS A 158 12.01 12.99 4.30
CA LYS A 158 11.00 13.95 4.79
C LYS A 158 9.70 13.78 4.01
N MET A 159 8.56 13.94 4.67
CA MET A 159 7.24 13.92 4.01
C MET A 159 6.84 15.33 3.63
N ILE A 160 6.62 15.57 2.34
CA ILE A 160 6.16 16.84 1.80
C ILE A 160 4.69 16.66 1.40
N PRO A 161 3.75 17.39 2.03
CA PRO A 161 2.34 17.33 1.64
C PRO A 161 2.17 17.84 0.21
N ILE A 162 1.44 17.11 -0.62
CA ILE A 162 1.02 17.59 -1.93
C ILE A 162 -0.23 18.46 -1.73
N GLY A 163 0.00 19.74 -1.44
CA GLY A 163 -1.05 20.71 -1.20
C GLY A 163 -1.44 21.49 -2.47
N GLY A 164 -2.64 21.23 -2.99
CA GLY A 164 -3.55 22.23 -3.58
C GLY A 164 -3.13 22.95 -4.87
N ASP A 165 -2.33 22.36 -5.73
CA ASP A 165 -2.27 22.80 -7.13
C ASP A 165 -3.53 22.30 -7.88
N ILE A 166 -3.91 23.00 -8.96
CA ILE A 166 -5.12 22.71 -9.76
C ILE A 166 -5.27 21.20 -10.12
N PRO A 167 -4.19 20.43 -10.43
CA PRO A 167 -4.29 19.00 -10.71
C PRO A 167 -4.62 18.12 -9.50
N HIS A 168 -4.23 18.50 -8.28
CA HIS A 168 -4.37 17.68 -7.07
C HIS A 168 -5.37 18.27 -6.07
N TRP A 169 -6.24 19.16 -6.54
CA TRP A 169 -7.29 19.79 -5.74
C TRP A 169 -8.38 18.78 -5.36
N ASN A 170 -8.52 18.49 -4.06
CA ASN A 170 -9.64 17.75 -3.52
C ASN A 170 -10.64 18.72 -2.86
N TRP A 171 -11.94 18.50 -3.06
CA TRP A 171 -12.97 19.33 -2.45
C TRP A 171 -12.97 19.10 -0.93
N PRO A 172 -12.73 20.11 -0.10
CA PRO A 172 -12.77 19.94 1.34
C PRO A 172 -14.21 19.68 1.78
N ASP A 173 -14.42 18.58 2.51
CA ASP A 173 -15.72 18.28 3.10
C ASP A 173 -16.11 19.37 4.11
N PRO A 174 -17.24 20.08 3.91
CA PRO A 174 -17.69 21.14 4.80
C PRO A 174 -18.01 20.66 6.23
N ASN A 175 -18.20 19.35 6.45
CA ASN A 175 -18.43 18.78 7.78
C ASN A 175 -17.16 18.33 8.51
N ARG A 176 -15.97 18.40 7.89
CA ARG A 176 -14.69 18.08 8.57
C ARG A 176 -14.08 19.29 9.26
N SER A 177 -13.61 19.08 10.48
CA SER A 177 -12.88 20.11 11.25
C SER A 177 -11.63 20.56 10.47
N PRO A 178 -11.38 21.87 10.32
CA PRO A 178 -10.54 22.45 9.26
C PRO A 178 -9.02 22.38 9.51
N ALA A 179 -8.52 21.30 10.14
CA ALA A 179 -7.12 21.23 10.57
C ALA A 179 -6.09 21.08 9.42
N ALA A 180 -6.51 20.96 8.16
CA ALA A 180 -5.59 20.72 7.04
C ALA A 180 -6.04 21.34 5.71
N LEU A 181 -6.50 22.59 5.71
CA LEU A 181 -6.44 23.38 4.48
C LEU A 181 -5.05 24.02 4.40
N PRO A 182 -4.10 23.52 3.59
CA PRO A 182 -3.06 24.40 3.10
C PRO A 182 -3.78 25.47 2.27
N SER A 183 -3.96 26.64 2.88
CA SER A 183 -4.41 27.83 2.16
C SER A 183 -3.56 27.93 0.90
N PRO A 184 -4.15 28.08 -0.31
CA PRO A 184 -3.36 28.32 -1.50
C PRO A 184 -2.62 29.63 -1.23
N ALA A 185 -1.32 29.53 -0.96
CA ALA A 185 -0.44 30.67 -0.95
C ALA A 185 -0.38 31.17 -2.40
N VAL A 186 -1.37 31.97 -2.78
CA VAL A 186 -1.31 32.85 -3.93
C VAL A 186 -0.16 33.80 -3.63
N LYS A 187 1.05 33.40 -4.02
CA LYS A 187 2.15 34.34 -4.22
C LYS A 187 1.68 35.25 -5.35
N THR A 188 1.14 36.41 -4.96
CA THR A 188 1.08 37.57 -5.84
C THR A 188 2.51 37.86 -6.27
N GLU A 189 2.89 37.34 -7.44
CA GLU A 189 4.09 37.78 -8.12
C GLU A 189 3.85 39.25 -8.47
N GLU A 190 4.52 40.12 -7.72
CA GLU A 190 4.52 41.55 -7.89
C GLU A 190 4.82 41.88 -9.36
N ALA A 191 3.87 42.57 -10.00
CA ALA A 191 4.11 43.27 -11.24
C ALA A 191 5.28 44.23 -11.01
N LYS A 192 6.46 43.83 -11.47
CA LYS A 192 7.64 44.68 -11.52
C LYS A 192 7.41 45.75 -12.61
N PRO A 193 7.61 47.04 -12.32
CA PRO A 193 7.48 48.10 -13.31
C PRO A 193 8.57 48.03 -14.38
#